data_AF-A0A537NW33-F1
#
_entry.id   AF-A0A537NW33-F1
#
_cell.length_a   1.000
_cell.length_b   1.000
_cell.length_c   1.000
_cell.angle_alpha   90.00
_cell.angle_beta   90.00
_cell.angle_gamma   90.00
#
_symmetry.space_group_name_H-M   'P 1'
#
loop_
_entity.id
_entity.type
_entity.pdbx_description
1 polymer ?
#
loop_
_entity_poly.entity_id
_entity_poly.type
_entity_poly.pdbx_seq_one_letter_code
_entity_poly.pdbx_strand_id
1 'polypeptide(L)'
;MEEQAVSHLHAAILHQGGKIAEAAAMYEALLERHPQDAELLALFGMTQFQLGREEEAQNAWRRSLAVQAPVPVRLRTIANMMAAAKGKRRTLDIMADLAIPDWPQDAVPDPSDRRMIIALARVLVIHKRMEAASRLLDSVLPDLMADKDFLKSAMAVMLDAGNAAKAAAILRPLTSRPDPIDSDLIIAHAAAAYQIGHRKAAWHLTRRACEAVPIHLTAKEPGQLMLIGVLNQTPLWIENIVTPAEMHFSVNTPARLASRHNDQYRFLSIFPEAQSALNALANAPRPNLILNNWVNAELLLTPRALQSISDFADRLGLPVLNHPRKVAETTRQKNAARLAGIPNLKIPRLIRFAHQSKTREQSVRLVSEAIGFPVIIRGPFSQKG
;
A
#
# COMPACT_ATOMS: atom_id res chain seq x y z
N MET A 1 43.32 19.17 6.54
CA MET A 1 42.19 18.21 6.59
C MET A 1 41.02 18.76 7.40
N GLU A 2 41.24 19.33 8.59
CA GLU A 2 40.16 19.83 9.46
C GLU A 2 39.35 21.00 8.83
N GLU A 3 40.02 21.99 8.24
CA GLU A 3 39.36 23.12 7.56
C GLU A 3 38.52 22.71 6.33
N GLN A 4 38.91 21.63 5.64
CA GLN A 4 38.18 21.08 4.49
C GLN A 4 36.94 20.33 4.93
N ALA A 5 37.05 19.50 5.98
CA ALA A 5 35.90 18.82 6.57
C ALA A 5 34.87 19.82 7.11
N VAL A 6 35.34 20.91 7.74
CA VAL A 6 34.49 22.01 8.20
C VAL A 6 33.80 22.72 7.03
N SER A 7 34.52 22.99 5.94
CA SER A 7 33.96 23.65 4.75
C SER A 7 32.93 22.77 4.04
N HIS A 8 33.17 21.46 3.92
CA HIS A 8 32.21 20.52 3.35
C HIS A 8 30.94 20.39 4.21
N LEU A 9 31.10 20.26 5.53
CA LEU A 9 29.97 20.18 6.46
C LEU A 9 29.13 21.47 6.44
N HIS A 10 29.78 22.63 6.38
CA HIS A 10 29.09 23.92 6.26
C HIS A 10 28.28 24.00 4.96
N ALA A 11 28.85 23.61 3.81
CA ALA A 11 28.12 23.55 2.55
C ALA A 11 26.88 22.62 2.65
N ALA A 12 27.02 21.46 3.28
CA ALA A 12 25.92 20.53 3.51
C ALA A 12 24.82 21.10 4.43
N ILE A 13 25.19 21.84 5.48
CA ILE A 13 24.24 22.51 6.37
C ILE A 13 23.46 23.59 5.62
N LEU A 14 24.14 24.43 4.81
CA LEU A 14 23.48 25.44 3.98
C LEU A 14 22.51 24.80 2.99
N HIS A 15 22.92 23.69 2.37
CA HIS A 15 22.10 22.94 1.43
C HIS A 15 20.83 22.41 2.10
N GLN A 16 20.97 21.77 3.26
CA GLN A 16 19.83 21.26 4.06
C GLN A 16 18.94 22.40 4.58
N GLY A 17 19.52 23.56 4.89
CA GLY A 17 18.82 24.77 5.30
C GLY A 17 18.09 25.52 4.17
N GLY A 18 18.12 25.01 2.93
CA GLY A 18 17.45 25.61 1.79
C GLY A 18 18.17 26.81 1.17
N LYS A 19 19.39 27.14 1.64
CA LYS A 19 20.24 28.20 1.11
C LYS A 19 21.03 27.70 -0.10
N ILE A 20 20.30 27.32 -1.16
CA ILE A 20 20.85 26.56 -2.29
C ILE A 20 21.97 27.31 -3.02
N ALA A 21 21.82 28.62 -3.22
CA ALA A 21 22.83 29.43 -3.92
C ALA A 21 24.14 29.55 -3.12
N GLU A 22 24.05 29.73 -1.79
CA GLU A 22 25.22 29.78 -0.91
C GLU A 22 25.94 28.42 -0.90
N ALA A 23 25.18 27.32 -0.82
CA ALA A 23 25.73 25.97 -0.89
C ALA A 23 26.42 25.69 -2.23
N ALA A 24 25.82 26.10 -3.36
CA ALA A 24 26.39 25.93 -4.69
C ALA A 24 27.75 26.63 -4.83
N ALA A 25 27.86 27.88 -4.34
CA ALA A 25 29.12 28.63 -4.35
C ALA A 25 30.19 27.97 -3.48
N MET A 26 29.81 27.41 -2.32
CA MET A 26 30.74 26.68 -1.47
C MET A 26 31.21 25.37 -2.12
N TYR A 27 30.31 24.61 -2.74
CA TYR A 27 30.68 23.39 -3.47
C TYR A 27 31.59 23.71 -4.66
N GLU A 28 31.34 24.80 -5.38
CA GLU A 28 32.21 25.29 -6.47
C GLU A 28 33.62 25.59 -5.96
N ALA A 29 33.74 26.37 -4.87
CA ALA A 29 35.04 26.69 -4.26
C ALA A 29 35.79 25.45 -3.74
N LEU A 30 35.06 24.43 -3.24
CA LEU A 30 35.65 23.16 -2.85
C LEU A 30 36.13 22.36 -4.08
N LEU A 31 35.39 22.40 -5.18
CA LEU A 31 35.73 21.74 -6.44
C LEU A 31 36.93 22.39 -7.15
N GLU A 32 37.19 23.68 -6.97
CA GLU A 32 38.43 24.30 -7.46
C GLU A 32 39.69 23.64 -6.87
N ARG A 33 39.60 23.21 -5.61
CA ARG A 33 40.70 22.53 -4.90
C ARG A 33 40.70 21.03 -5.17
N HIS A 34 39.53 20.44 -5.37
CA HIS A 34 39.32 19.00 -5.55
C HIS A 34 38.45 18.69 -6.79
N PRO A 35 38.96 18.95 -8.01
CA PRO A 35 38.15 18.93 -9.23
C PRO A 35 37.61 17.56 -9.64
N GLN A 36 38.12 16.49 -9.02
CA GLN A 36 37.74 15.10 -9.26
C GLN A 36 37.08 14.45 -8.04
N ASP A 37 36.63 15.22 -7.04
CA ASP A 37 35.86 14.67 -5.94
C ASP A 37 34.44 14.32 -6.42
N ALA A 38 34.15 13.02 -6.50
CA ALA A 38 32.88 12.52 -7.00
C ALA A 38 31.68 12.96 -6.15
N GLU A 39 31.84 13.06 -4.82
CA GLU A 39 30.75 13.43 -3.91
C GLU A 39 30.45 14.93 -4.02
N LEU A 40 31.49 15.78 -4.03
CA LEU A 40 31.33 17.22 -4.26
C LEU A 40 30.71 17.51 -5.63
N LEU A 41 31.13 16.80 -6.69
CA LEU A 41 30.53 16.93 -8.03
C LEU A 41 29.04 16.54 -8.02
N ALA A 42 28.66 15.49 -7.27
CA ALA A 42 27.28 15.05 -7.17
C ALA A 42 26.40 16.06 -6.43
N LEU A 43 26.89 16.58 -5.31
CA LEU A 43 26.21 17.60 -4.50
C LEU A 43 26.09 18.92 -5.25
N PHE A 44 27.16 19.36 -5.93
CA PHE A 44 27.13 20.51 -6.82
C PHE A 44 26.07 20.33 -7.91
N GLY A 45 26.04 19.18 -8.60
CA GLY A 45 25.03 18.89 -9.60
C GLY A 45 23.59 18.98 -9.06
N MET A 46 23.36 18.49 -7.84
CA MET A 46 22.06 18.64 -7.16
C MET A 46 21.69 20.11 -6.90
N THR A 47 22.63 20.91 -6.38
CA THR A 47 22.37 22.34 -6.14
C THR A 47 22.09 23.09 -7.44
N GLN A 48 22.83 22.83 -8.52
CA GLN A 48 22.60 23.45 -9.83
C GLN A 48 21.22 23.09 -10.38
N PHE A 49 20.79 21.83 -10.21
CA PHE A 49 19.46 21.41 -10.62
C PHE A 49 18.37 22.16 -9.85
N GLN A 50 18.51 22.29 -8.53
CA GLN A 50 17.58 23.03 -7.67
C GLN A 50 17.52 24.53 -8.01
N LEU A 51 18.61 25.10 -8.52
CA LEU A 51 18.66 26.46 -9.06
C LEU A 51 18.10 26.59 -10.49
N GLY A 52 17.64 25.49 -11.11
CA GLY A 52 17.09 25.47 -12.47
C GLY A 52 18.15 25.39 -13.58
N ARG A 53 19.43 25.25 -13.23
CA ARG A 53 20.55 25.15 -14.18
C ARG A 53 20.79 23.70 -14.58
N GLU A 54 19.89 23.19 -15.41
CA GLU A 54 19.82 21.75 -15.72
C GLU A 54 21.04 21.24 -16.49
N GLU A 55 21.61 22.05 -17.40
CA GLU A 55 22.79 21.64 -18.17
C GLU A 55 24.04 21.50 -17.29
N GLU A 56 24.25 22.46 -16.38
CA GLU A 56 25.35 22.41 -15.39
C GLU A 56 25.19 21.20 -14.47
N ALA A 57 23.98 20.93 -14.01
CA ALA A 57 23.67 19.76 -13.19
C ALA A 57 24.03 18.45 -13.90
N GLN A 58 23.58 18.29 -15.14
CA GLN A 58 23.88 17.12 -15.95
C GLN A 58 25.39 16.95 -16.18
N ASN A 59 26.10 18.03 -16.48
CA ASN A 59 27.55 17.99 -16.66
C ASN A 59 28.27 17.56 -15.37
N ALA A 60 27.88 18.12 -14.23
CA ALA A 60 28.44 17.77 -12.92
C ALA A 60 28.20 16.30 -12.56
N TRP A 61 26.99 15.78 -12.80
CA TRP A 61 26.70 14.36 -12.57
C TRP A 61 27.46 13.43 -13.52
N ARG A 62 27.60 13.78 -14.81
CA ARG A 62 28.44 13.02 -15.76
C ARG A 62 29.89 12.96 -15.28
N ARG A 63 30.45 14.08 -14.83
CA ARG A 63 31.80 14.13 -14.25
C ARG A 63 31.89 13.28 -12.99
N SER A 64 30.95 13.38 -12.06
CA SER A 64 30.91 12.57 -10.84
C SER A 64 30.91 11.07 -11.14
N LEU A 65 30.08 10.62 -12.10
CA LEU A 65 29.96 9.21 -12.47
C LEU A 65 31.17 8.68 -13.26
N ALA A 66 31.96 9.56 -13.88
CA ALA A 66 33.20 9.21 -14.58
C ALA A 66 34.40 9.05 -13.63
N VAL A 67 34.33 9.60 -12.42
CA VAL A 67 35.36 9.42 -11.38
C VAL A 67 35.25 8.02 -10.78
N GLN A 68 36.38 7.35 -10.59
CA GLN A 68 36.44 6.09 -9.85
C GLN A 68 36.20 6.36 -8.36
N ALA A 69 34.95 6.23 -7.92
CA ALA A 69 34.54 6.37 -6.54
C ALA A 69 34.02 5.03 -5.95
N PRO A 70 34.06 4.86 -4.62
CA PRO A 70 33.42 3.73 -3.95
C PRO A 70 31.94 3.60 -4.35
N VAL A 71 31.45 2.36 -4.40
CA VAL A 71 30.07 2.07 -4.82
C VAL A 71 29.01 2.86 -4.04
N PRO A 72 29.09 3.04 -2.71
CA PRO A 72 28.11 3.83 -1.97
C PRO A 72 28.01 5.29 -2.47
N VAL A 73 29.15 5.92 -2.76
CA VAL A 73 29.19 7.29 -3.32
C VAL A 73 28.52 7.32 -4.69
N ARG A 74 28.84 6.34 -5.55
CA ARG A 74 28.23 6.24 -6.88
C ARG A 74 26.72 6.03 -6.81
N LEU A 75 26.24 5.13 -5.95
CA LEU A 75 24.81 4.90 -5.76
C LEU A 75 24.10 6.15 -5.23
N ARG A 76 24.73 6.92 -4.34
CA ARG A 76 24.21 8.19 -3.83
C ARG A 76 24.09 9.24 -4.93
N THR A 77 25.10 9.36 -5.79
CA THR A 77 25.04 10.21 -7.00
C THR A 77 23.85 9.82 -7.88
N ILE A 78 23.68 8.52 -8.15
CA ILE A 78 22.57 8.02 -8.98
C ILE A 78 21.22 8.30 -8.32
N ALA A 79 21.08 8.01 -7.02
CA ALA A 79 19.85 8.23 -6.27
C ALA A 79 19.43 9.70 -6.28
N ASN A 80 20.38 10.60 -6.02
CA ASN A 80 20.16 12.04 -6.07
C ASN A 80 19.75 12.50 -7.47
N MET A 81 20.50 12.10 -8.49
CA MET A 81 20.20 12.42 -9.89
C MET A 81 18.80 11.95 -10.30
N MET A 82 18.44 10.69 -9.99
CA MET A 82 17.14 10.11 -10.33
C MET A 82 15.98 10.71 -9.52
N ALA A 83 16.21 11.09 -8.26
CA ALA A 83 15.21 11.78 -7.45
C ALA A 83 14.89 13.18 -7.99
N ALA A 84 15.92 13.91 -8.43
CA ALA A 84 15.78 15.24 -9.03
C ALA A 84 14.99 15.22 -10.35
N ALA A 85 15.13 14.16 -11.16
CA ALA A 85 14.48 14.05 -12.47
C ALA A 85 12.96 13.80 -12.46
N LYS A 86 12.31 13.71 -11.29
CA LYS A 86 10.86 13.49 -11.19
C LYS A 86 10.09 14.57 -11.98
N GLY A 87 9.68 14.22 -13.20
CA GLY A 87 8.82 15.04 -14.07
C GLY A 87 9.51 15.79 -15.22
N LYS A 88 10.83 15.65 -15.44
CA LYS A 88 11.54 16.34 -16.55
C LYS A 88 12.20 15.38 -17.53
N ARG A 89 11.88 15.54 -18.82
CA ARG A 89 12.20 14.58 -19.90
C ARG A 89 13.68 14.51 -20.28
N ARG A 90 14.45 15.60 -20.10
CA ARG A 90 15.86 15.69 -20.55
C ARG A 90 16.85 14.99 -19.61
N THR A 91 16.57 14.90 -18.32
CA THR A 91 17.43 14.16 -17.37
C THR A 91 17.34 12.64 -17.56
N LEU A 92 16.30 12.16 -18.27
CA LEU A 92 16.06 10.72 -18.54
C LEU A 92 17.08 10.10 -19.49
N ASP A 93 17.70 10.88 -20.39
CA ASP A 93 18.58 10.34 -21.44
C ASP A 93 19.88 9.77 -20.86
N ILE A 94 20.44 10.39 -19.82
CA ILE A 94 21.62 9.87 -19.10
C ILE A 94 21.25 8.60 -18.29
N MET A 95 19.99 8.49 -17.86
CA MET A 95 19.54 7.44 -16.94
C MET A 95 19.18 6.13 -17.62
N ALA A 96 18.82 6.16 -18.91
CA ALA A 96 18.32 5.01 -19.64
C ALA A 96 19.32 3.85 -19.63
N ASP A 97 20.59 4.15 -19.94
CA ASP A 97 21.64 3.14 -20.09
C ASP A 97 22.59 3.04 -18.89
N LEU A 98 22.38 3.85 -17.86
CA LEU A 98 23.29 3.92 -16.73
C LEU A 98 23.31 2.60 -15.94
N ALA A 99 24.45 1.92 -15.88
CA ALA A 99 24.60 0.72 -15.07
C ALA A 99 24.44 1.04 -13.57
N ILE A 100 23.55 0.30 -12.91
CA ILE A 100 23.40 0.36 -11.45
C ILE A 100 24.35 -0.68 -10.85
N PRO A 101 25.36 -0.26 -10.07
CA PRO A 101 26.27 -1.19 -9.42
C PRO A 101 25.56 -1.93 -8.28
N ASP A 102 25.95 -3.19 -8.07
CA ASP A 102 25.52 -3.96 -6.91
C ASP A 102 26.25 -3.45 -5.66
N TRP A 103 25.60 -3.53 -4.50
CA TRP A 103 26.24 -3.14 -3.25
C TRP A 103 27.42 -4.07 -2.93
N PRO A 104 28.56 -3.53 -2.44
CA PRO A 104 29.75 -4.31 -2.12
C PRO A 104 29.48 -5.36 -1.03
N GLN A 105 29.90 -6.60 -1.26
CA GLN A 105 29.68 -7.74 -0.34
C GLN A 105 30.48 -7.65 0.96
N ASP A 106 31.53 -6.82 0.99
CA ASP A 106 32.43 -6.62 2.12
C ASP A 106 32.04 -5.41 3.00
N ALA A 107 30.94 -4.73 2.69
CA ALA A 107 30.45 -3.61 3.49
C ALA A 107 28.97 -3.78 3.84
N VAL A 108 28.62 -3.66 5.11
CA VAL A 108 27.22 -3.64 5.54
C VAL A 108 26.65 -2.22 5.37
N PRO A 109 25.53 -2.03 4.65
CA PRO A 109 24.92 -0.71 4.51
C PRO A 109 24.54 -0.11 5.87
N ASP A 110 24.93 1.15 6.11
CA ASP A 110 24.50 1.89 7.27
C ASP A 110 23.01 2.33 7.15
N PRO A 111 22.37 2.90 8.20
CA PRO A 111 20.97 3.33 8.12
C PRO A 111 20.67 4.39 7.07
N SER A 112 21.64 5.22 6.68
CA SER A 112 21.51 6.20 5.59
C SER A 112 21.51 5.47 4.24
N ASP A 113 22.44 4.54 4.05
CA ASP A 113 22.58 3.75 2.84
C ASP A 113 21.36 2.85 2.61
N ARG A 114 20.83 2.21 3.65
CA ARG A 114 19.57 1.43 3.57
C ARG A 114 18.41 2.26 3.03
N ARG A 115 18.23 3.47 3.56
CA ARG A 115 17.18 4.39 3.11
C ARG A 115 17.40 4.82 1.67
N MET A 116 18.65 5.12 1.30
CA MET A 116 19.02 5.46 -0.08
C MET A 116 18.78 4.29 -1.05
N ILE A 117 19.14 3.05 -0.70
CA ILE A 117 18.94 1.85 -1.51
C ILE A 117 17.45 1.65 -1.80
N ILE A 118 16.58 1.71 -0.77
CA ILE A 118 15.14 1.59 -0.95
C ILE A 118 14.60 2.71 -1.84
N ALA A 119 15.02 3.96 -1.60
CA ALA A 119 14.58 5.10 -2.40
C ALA A 119 14.98 4.96 -3.87
N LEU A 120 16.23 4.56 -4.14
CA LEU A 120 16.74 4.31 -5.48
C LEU A 120 15.97 3.17 -6.16
N ALA A 121 15.78 2.03 -5.47
CA ALA A 121 15.07 0.89 -6.01
C ALA A 121 13.61 1.25 -6.39
N ARG A 122 12.92 2.05 -5.56
CA ARG A 122 11.59 2.60 -5.90
C ARG A 122 11.61 3.47 -7.16
N VAL A 123 12.61 4.34 -7.29
CA VAL A 123 12.73 5.21 -8.46
C VAL A 123 13.04 4.40 -9.73
N LEU A 124 13.86 3.35 -9.63
CA LEU A 124 14.12 2.41 -10.72
C LEU A 124 12.82 1.71 -11.18
N VAL A 125 11.97 1.29 -10.24
CA VAL A 125 10.63 0.75 -10.56
C VAL A 125 9.78 1.80 -11.29
N ILE A 126 9.69 3.04 -10.80
CA ILE A 126 8.93 4.11 -11.48
C ILE A 126 9.40 4.31 -12.93
N HIS A 127 10.70 4.20 -13.18
CA HIS A 127 11.32 4.36 -14.50
C HIS A 127 11.41 3.05 -15.31
N LYS A 128 10.65 2.01 -14.95
CA LYS A 128 10.58 0.73 -15.68
C LYS A 128 11.89 -0.08 -15.69
N ARG A 129 12.83 0.21 -14.79
CA ARG A 129 14.11 -0.51 -14.63
C ARG A 129 14.03 -1.59 -13.52
N MET A 130 13.07 -2.50 -13.68
CA MET A 130 12.73 -3.52 -12.66
C MET A 130 13.87 -4.47 -12.31
N GLU A 131 14.61 -4.92 -13.32
CA GLU A 131 15.74 -5.83 -13.09
C GLU A 131 16.87 -5.16 -12.30
N ALA A 132 17.16 -3.89 -12.57
CA ALA A 132 18.17 -3.14 -11.83
C ALA A 132 17.74 -2.93 -10.37
N ALA A 133 16.46 -2.65 -10.13
CA ALA A 133 15.91 -2.56 -8.78
C ALA A 133 16.06 -3.89 -8.03
N SER A 134 15.72 -5.01 -8.69
CA SER A 134 15.87 -6.35 -8.09
C SER A 134 17.32 -6.67 -7.76
N ARG A 135 18.24 -6.50 -8.72
CA ARG A 135 19.67 -6.80 -8.51
C ARG A 135 20.26 -5.99 -7.35
N LEU A 136 19.93 -4.70 -7.28
CA LEU A 136 20.37 -3.86 -6.17
C LEU A 136 19.86 -4.37 -4.82
N LEU A 137 18.58 -4.72 -4.70
CA LEU A 137 18.04 -5.28 -3.45
C LEU A 137 18.66 -6.64 -3.12
N ASP A 138 18.86 -7.49 -4.13
CA ASP A 138 19.48 -8.80 -3.98
C ASP A 138 20.89 -8.72 -3.43
N SER A 139 21.64 -7.67 -3.80
CA SER A 139 23.02 -7.47 -3.33
C SER A 139 23.13 -7.15 -1.83
N VAL A 140 22.06 -6.70 -1.18
CA VAL A 140 22.06 -6.29 0.25
C VAL A 140 21.15 -7.14 1.15
N LEU A 141 20.21 -7.86 0.56
CA LEU A 141 19.24 -8.67 1.31
C LEU A 141 19.89 -9.68 2.26
N PRO A 142 20.94 -10.44 1.88
CA PRO A 142 21.56 -11.42 2.76
C PRO A 142 22.02 -10.84 4.11
N ASP A 143 22.62 -9.66 4.10
CA ASP A 143 23.15 -8.98 5.29
C ASP A 143 22.05 -8.30 6.12
N LEU A 144 20.89 -8.04 5.51
CA LEU A 144 19.79 -7.27 6.10
C LEU A 144 18.55 -8.12 6.40
N MET A 145 18.65 -9.46 6.36
CA MET A 145 17.54 -10.37 6.69
C MET A 145 17.01 -10.22 8.13
N ALA A 146 17.81 -9.68 9.04
CA ALA A 146 17.38 -9.41 10.42
C ALA A 146 16.71 -8.02 10.59
N ASP A 147 16.90 -7.11 9.63
CA ASP A 147 16.33 -5.77 9.66
C ASP A 147 14.90 -5.80 9.11
N LYS A 148 13.92 -5.85 10.02
CA LYS A 148 12.51 -5.94 9.66
C LYS A 148 12.02 -4.73 8.87
N ASP A 149 12.48 -3.52 9.21
CA ASP A 149 12.01 -2.29 8.56
C ASP A 149 12.55 -2.19 7.12
N PHE A 150 13.81 -2.60 6.94
CA PHE A 150 14.38 -2.78 5.61
C PHE A 150 13.62 -3.84 4.82
N LEU A 151 13.38 -5.04 5.39
CA LEU A 151 12.65 -6.10 4.71
C LEU A 151 11.25 -5.67 4.28
N LYS A 152 10.47 -5.01 5.14
CA LYS A 152 9.14 -4.49 4.79
C LYS A 152 9.21 -3.59 3.55
N SER A 153 10.17 -2.67 3.54
CA SER A 153 10.37 -1.74 2.44
C SER A 153 10.86 -2.44 1.17
N ALA A 154 11.79 -3.38 1.29
CA ALA A 154 12.35 -4.14 0.17
C ALA A 154 11.29 -5.04 -0.48
N MET A 155 10.47 -5.73 0.31
CA MET A 155 9.39 -6.58 -0.22
C MET A 155 8.37 -5.78 -1.01
N ALA A 156 8.00 -4.58 -0.56
CA ALA A 156 7.14 -3.66 -1.33
C ALA A 156 7.73 -3.39 -2.71
N VAL A 157 9.01 -3.00 -2.77
CA VAL A 157 9.68 -2.72 -4.04
C VAL A 157 9.80 -3.97 -4.91
N MET A 158 10.09 -5.14 -4.32
CA MET A 158 10.20 -6.39 -5.08
C MET A 158 8.88 -6.82 -5.71
N LEU A 159 7.75 -6.64 -5.01
CA LEU A 159 6.42 -6.93 -5.58
C LEU A 159 6.09 -5.96 -6.72
N ASP A 160 6.33 -4.66 -6.52
CA ASP A 160 6.12 -3.65 -7.56
C ASP A 160 7.04 -3.89 -8.79
N ALA A 161 8.21 -4.49 -8.55
CA ALA A 161 9.14 -4.90 -9.59
C ALA A 161 8.77 -6.21 -10.31
N GLY A 162 7.65 -6.85 -9.94
CA GLY A 162 7.20 -8.11 -10.53
C GLY A 162 7.93 -9.36 -10.01
N ASN A 163 8.75 -9.23 -8.95
CA ASN A 163 9.54 -10.33 -8.37
C ASN A 163 8.80 -11.08 -7.25
N ALA A 164 7.49 -11.29 -7.43
CA ALA A 164 6.61 -11.87 -6.41
C ALA A 164 7.03 -13.29 -5.97
N ALA A 165 7.53 -14.11 -6.90
CA ALA A 165 8.02 -15.45 -6.58
C ALA A 165 9.22 -15.42 -5.62
N LYS A 166 10.14 -14.48 -5.85
CA LYS A 166 11.34 -14.30 -5.01
C LYS A 166 10.97 -13.73 -3.64
N ALA A 167 10.11 -12.72 -3.61
CA ALA A 167 9.57 -12.18 -2.35
C ALA A 167 8.86 -13.25 -1.52
N ALA A 168 8.01 -14.08 -2.14
CA ALA A 168 7.35 -15.20 -1.46
C ALA A 168 8.35 -16.24 -0.90
N ALA A 169 9.44 -16.52 -1.62
CA ALA A 169 10.48 -17.44 -1.15
C ALA A 169 11.20 -16.91 0.10
N ILE A 170 11.52 -15.60 0.12
CA ILE A 170 12.15 -14.91 1.26
C ILE A 170 11.18 -14.85 2.46
N LEU A 171 9.92 -14.52 2.23
CA LEU A 171 8.91 -14.33 3.27
C LEU A 171 8.42 -15.63 3.89
N ARG A 172 8.48 -16.75 3.16
CA ARG A 172 8.00 -18.06 3.62
C ARG A 172 8.58 -18.43 5.00
N PRO A 173 9.91 -18.58 5.19
CA PRO A 173 10.46 -18.95 6.50
C PRO A 173 10.13 -17.93 7.60
N LEU A 174 10.03 -16.64 7.26
CA LEU A 174 9.76 -15.56 8.21
C LEU A 174 8.31 -15.54 8.72
N THR A 175 7.39 -16.08 7.92
CA THR A 175 5.94 -16.07 8.20
C THR A 175 5.39 -17.47 8.40
N SER A 176 6.20 -18.53 8.34
CA SER A 176 5.76 -19.89 8.63
C SER A 176 5.47 -20.12 10.12
N ARG A 177 6.11 -19.35 11.02
CA ARG A 177 5.90 -19.50 12.46
C ARG A 177 4.60 -18.83 12.92
N PRO A 178 3.87 -19.46 13.86
CA PRO A 178 2.58 -18.95 14.30
C PRO A 178 2.66 -17.71 15.20
N ASP A 179 3.75 -17.43 15.94
CA ASP A 179 3.81 -16.25 16.83
C ASP A 179 5.23 -15.76 17.20
N PRO A 180 5.41 -14.45 17.48
CA PRO A 180 4.52 -13.34 17.09
C PRO A 180 4.71 -13.02 15.60
N ILE A 181 3.60 -12.97 14.87
CA ILE A 181 3.58 -12.69 13.42
C ILE A 181 3.81 -11.20 13.21
N ASP A 182 4.87 -10.84 12.48
CA ASP A 182 5.00 -9.48 11.96
C ASP A 182 3.93 -9.26 10.89
N SER A 183 2.96 -8.39 11.22
CA SER A 183 1.78 -8.11 10.39
C SER A 183 2.15 -7.62 8.99
N ASP A 184 3.18 -6.80 8.85
CA ASP A 184 3.56 -6.24 7.56
C ASP A 184 4.17 -7.32 6.67
N LEU A 185 5.00 -8.20 7.24
CA LEU A 185 5.61 -9.30 6.49
C LEU A 185 4.57 -10.33 6.04
N ILE A 186 3.55 -10.63 6.87
CA ILE A 186 2.49 -11.55 6.45
C ILE A 186 1.54 -10.94 5.42
N ILE A 187 1.27 -9.63 5.50
CA ILE A 187 0.53 -8.89 4.46
C ILE A 187 1.31 -8.95 3.15
N ALA A 188 2.62 -8.70 3.18
CA ALA A 188 3.50 -8.83 2.02
C ALA A 188 3.51 -10.25 1.45
N HIS A 189 3.51 -11.27 2.30
CA HIS A 189 3.50 -12.66 1.83
C HIS A 189 2.16 -13.03 1.19
N ALA A 190 1.04 -12.55 1.75
CA ALA A 190 -0.28 -12.74 1.15
C ALA A 190 -0.36 -12.12 -0.25
N ALA A 191 0.14 -10.88 -0.41
CA ALA A 191 0.23 -10.19 -1.69
C ALA A 191 1.12 -10.95 -2.69
N ALA A 192 2.32 -11.36 -2.25
CA ALA A 192 3.26 -12.13 -3.06
C ALA A 192 2.60 -13.41 -3.58
N ALA A 193 1.96 -14.19 -2.70
CA ALA A 193 1.26 -15.44 -3.03
C ALA A 193 0.09 -15.21 -4.00
N TYR A 194 -0.61 -14.08 -3.91
CA TYR A 194 -1.67 -13.72 -4.84
C TYR A 194 -1.13 -13.45 -6.25
N GLN A 195 -0.08 -12.63 -6.35
CA GLN A 195 0.51 -12.21 -7.62
C GLN A 195 1.11 -13.40 -8.40
N ILE A 196 1.68 -14.40 -7.72
CA ILE A 196 2.15 -15.63 -8.35
C ILE A 196 1.02 -16.64 -8.69
N GLY A 197 -0.25 -16.31 -8.41
CA GLY A 197 -1.40 -17.16 -8.73
C GLY A 197 -1.67 -18.29 -7.73
N HIS A 198 -0.99 -18.34 -6.58
CA HIS A 198 -1.19 -19.36 -5.54
C HIS A 198 -2.40 -19.04 -4.65
N ARG A 199 -3.61 -19.07 -5.23
CA ARG A 199 -4.86 -18.57 -4.62
C ARG A 199 -5.20 -19.17 -3.25
N LYS A 200 -4.98 -20.48 -3.05
CA LYS A 200 -5.23 -21.12 -1.74
C LYS A 200 -4.29 -20.58 -0.66
N ALA A 201 -3.00 -20.49 -0.96
CA ALA A 201 -2.00 -19.95 -0.04
C ALA A 201 -2.27 -18.47 0.26
N ALA A 202 -2.55 -17.66 -0.77
CA ALA A 202 -2.91 -16.25 -0.62
C ALA A 202 -4.11 -16.05 0.31
N TRP A 203 -5.15 -16.89 0.18
CA TRP A 203 -6.32 -16.86 1.06
C TRP A 203 -5.95 -17.18 2.51
N HIS A 204 -5.20 -18.26 2.76
CA HIS A 204 -4.77 -18.62 4.12
C HIS A 204 -3.89 -17.53 4.75
N LEU A 205 -2.96 -16.96 4.00
CA LEU A 205 -2.10 -15.87 4.46
C LEU A 205 -2.89 -14.59 4.74
N THR A 206 -3.88 -14.27 3.90
CA THR A 206 -4.79 -13.13 4.14
C THR A 206 -5.56 -13.29 5.45
N ARG A 207 -6.05 -14.50 5.75
CA ARG A 207 -6.73 -14.77 7.03
C ARG A 207 -5.80 -14.59 8.22
N ARG A 208 -4.57 -15.09 8.12
CA ARG A 208 -3.56 -14.90 9.17
C ARG A 208 -3.15 -13.43 9.33
N ALA A 209 -3.09 -12.65 8.24
CA ALA A 209 -2.86 -11.21 8.31
C ALA A 209 -4.00 -10.48 9.07
N CYS A 210 -5.25 -10.87 8.84
CA CYS A 210 -6.39 -10.35 9.59
C CYS A 210 -6.37 -10.77 11.07
N GLU A 211 -5.84 -11.95 11.41
CA GLU A 211 -5.65 -12.37 12.81
C GLU A 211 -4.51 -11.61 13.50
N ALA A 212 -3.47 -11.24 12.76
CA ALA A 212 -2.35 -10.44 13.25
C ALA A 212 -2.74 -8.97 13.49
N VAL A 213 -3.70 -8.45 12.71
CA VAL A 213 -4.27 -7.11 12.88
C VAL A 213 -5.80 -7.21 12.85
N PRO A 214 -6.43 -7.67 13.94
CA PRO A 214 -7.87 -7.86 13.98
C PRO A 214 -8.63 -6.55 14.19
N ILE A 215 -7.94 -5.52 14.68
CA ILE A 215 -8.46 -4.17 14.89
C ILE A 215 -7.44 -3.12 14.44
N HIS A 216 -7.92 -1.97 14.00
CA HIS A 216 -7.08 -0.82 13.70
C HIS A 216 -7.75 0.48 14.14
N LEU A 217 -7.01 1.31 14.86
CA LEU A 217 -7.48 2.55 15.45
C LEU A 217 -6.82 3.73 14.75
N THR A 218 -7.64 4.66 14.26
CA THR A 218 -7.12 5.87 13.60
C THR A 218 -6.41 6.81 14.59
N ALA A 219 -5.66 7.77 14.04
CA ALA A 219 -4.95 8.77 14.82
C ALA A 219 -5.88 9.52 15.79
N LYS A 220 -5.39 9.79 16.99
CA LYS A 220 -6.10 10.60 17.98
C LYS A 220 -5.84 12.07 17.67
N GLU A 221 -6.90 12.84 17.50
CA GLU A 221 -6.84 14.28 17.24
C GLU A 221 -7.53 15.07 18.36
N PRO A 222 -7.09 16.30 18.67
CA PRO A 222 -7.78 17.15 19.63
C PRO A 222 -9.21 17.46 19.18
N GLY A 223 -10.17 17.41 20.11
CA GLY A 223 -11.56 17.80 19.84
C GLY A 223 -12.46 16.71 19.23
N GLN A 224 -11.94 15.49 19.02
CA GLN A 224 -12.76 14.35 18.58
C GLN A 224 -13.94 14.11 19.53
N LEU A 225 -15.16 14.11 18.99
CA LEU A 225 -16.41 14.05 19.75
C LEU A 225 -16.72 12.66 20.31
N MET A 226 -16.36 11.61 19.55
CA MET A 226 -16.61 10.22 19.91
C MET A 226 -15.73 9.25 19.13
N LEU A 227 -15.67 8.02 19.62
CA LEU A 227 -15.07 6.88 18.93
C LEU A 227 -16.15 6.03 18.26
N ILE A 228 -16.04 5.85 16.96
CA ILE A 228 -16.94 5.03 16.15
C ILE A 228 -16.26 3.69 15.86
N GLY A 229 -16.84 2.59 16.36
CA GLY A 229 -16.43 1.25 15.98
C GLY A 229 -16.98 0.90 14.61
N VAL A 230 -16.21 0.24 13.76
CA VAL A 230 -16.63 -0.14 12.40
C VAL A 230 -16.44 -1.64 12.19
N LEU A 231 -17.53 -2.37 11.95
CA LEU A 231 -17.47 -3.78 11.61
C LEU A 231 -17.19 -3.94 10.12
N ASN A 232 -15.95 -4.29 9.77
CA ASN A 232 -15.54 -4.50 8.39
C ASN A 232 -15.55 -5.98 8.01
N GLN A 233 -15.74 -6.24 6.72
CA GLN A 233 -15.51 -7.57 6.15
C GLN A 233 -14.00 -7.78 6.01
N THR A 234 -13.52 -8.98 6.32
CA THR A 234 -12.13 -9.30 6.00
C THR A 234 -11.95 -9.36 4.48
N PRO A 235 -10.81 -8.87 3.94
CA PRO A 235 -10.51 -9.04 2.54
C PRO A 235 -10.46 -10.53 2.18
N LEU A 236 -10.96 -10.88 1.00
CA LEU A 236 -10.85 -12.25 0.49
C LEU A 236 -9.39 -12.58 0.14
N TRP A 237 -8.71 -11.60 -0.45
CA TRP A 237 -7.30 -11.64 -0.81
C TRP A 237 -6.68 -10.27 -0.60
N ILE A 238 -5.39 -10.27 -0.26
CA ILE A 238 -4.52 -9.11 -0.38
C ILE A 238 -3.83 -9.23 -1.74
N GLU A 239 -4.13 -8.31 -2.66
CA GLU A 239 -3.63 -8.38 -4.04
C GLU A 239 -2.29 -7.67 -4.22
N ASN A 240 -2.08 -6.61 -3.44
CA ASN A 240 -0.88 -5.79 -3.40
C ASN A 240 -0.51 -5.54 -1.94
N ILE A 241 0.76 -5.17 -1.69
CA ILE A 241 1.16 -4.74 -0.34
C ILE A 241 0.35 -3.51 0.05
N VAL A 242 -0.24 -3.60 1.23
CA VAL A 242 -1.02 -2.54 1.86
C VAL A 242 -0.53 -2.38 3.29
N THR A 243 -0.67 -1.18 3.83
CA THR A 243 -0.50 -0.97 5.27
C THR A 243 -1.64 -1.64 6.04
N PRO A 244 -1.46 -1.94 7.34
CA PRO A 244 -2.56 -2.37 8.20
C PRO A 244 -3.75 -1.39 8.16
N ALA A 245 -3.49 -0.09 8.07
CA ALA A 245 -4.53 0.93 7.94
C ALA A 245 -5.35 0.77 6.65
N GLU A 246 -4.68 0.62 5.51
CA GLU A 246 -5.33 0.40 4.20
C GLU A 246 -6.07 -0.93 4.13
N MET A 247 -5.57 -1.98 4.80
CA MET A 247 -6.27 -3.25 4.91
C MET A 247 -7.65 -3.08 5.57
N HIS A 248 -7.71 -2.29 6.65
CA HIS A 248 -8.95 -1.99 7.37
C HIS A 248 -9.84 -0.94 6.66
N PHE A 249 -9.24 0.00 5.94
CA PHE A 249 -9.91 1.13 5.30
C PHE A 249 -9.68 1.17 3.79
N SER A 250 -9.92 0.05 3.11
CA SER A 250 -9.81 -0.06 1.65
C SER A 250 -11.07 0.44 0.94
N VAL A 251 -11.02 1.67 0.41
CA VAL A 251 -11.95 2.26 -0.59
C VAL A 251 -13.44 1.90 -0.35
N ASN A 252 -13.90 2.03 0.89
CA ASN A 252 -15.29 1.82 1.29
C ASN A 252 -15.86 3.08 1.97
N THR A 253 -17.17 3.11 2.23
CA THR A 253 -17.81 4.29 2.86
C THR A 253 -17.17 4.63 4.21
N PRO A 254 -16.92 3.67 5.13
CA PRO A 254 -16.17 3.96 6.35
C PRO A 254 -14.77 4.53 6.14
N ALA A 255 -14.03 4.06 5.14
CA ALA A 255 -12.70 4.59 4.82
C ALA A 255 -12.76 6.06 4.42
N ARG A 256 -13.78 6.46 3.65
CA ARG A 256 -14.01 7.87 3.30
C ARG A 256 -14.43 8.71 4.50
N LEU A 257 -15.22 8.16 5.42
CA LEU A 257 -15.59 8.84 6.66
C LEU A 257 -14.35 9.04 7.54
N ALA A 258 -13.57 7.99 7.73
CA ALA A 258 -12.32 8.06 8.48
C ALA A 258 -11.35 9.07 7.88
N SER A 259 -11.13 9.04 6.56
CA SER A 259 -10.17 9.97 5.94
C SER A 259 -10.61 11.43 5.94
N ARG A 260 -11.93 11.71 5.90
CA ARG A 260 -12.46 13.08 5.82
C ARG A 260 -12.85 13.69 7.16
N HIS A 261 -13.11 12.86 8.16
CA HIS A 261 -13.67 13.30 9.44
C HIS A 261 -12.89 12.76 10.64
N ASN A 262 -11.62 12.34 10.47
CA ASN A 262 -10.81 11.91 11.62
C ASN A 262 -10.56 13.04 12.63
N ASP A 263 -10.56 14.28 12.17
CA ASP A 263 -10.48 15.47 13.02
C ASP A 263 -11.67 15.58 13.98
N GLN A 264 -12.87 15.20 13.53
CA GLN A 264 -14.11 15.28 14.32
C GLN A 264 -14.47 13.97 15.04
N TYR A 265 -14.20 12.82 14.44
CA TYR A 265 -14.55 11.50 14.95
C TYR A 265 -13.35 10.56 14.85
N ARG A 266 -13.11 9.77 15.88
CA ARG A 266 -12.11 8.70 15.82
C ARG A 266 -12.76 7.41 15.33
N PHE A 267 -12.02 6.57 14.62
CA PHE A 267 -12.54 5.32 14.08
C PHE A 267 -11.73 4.11 14.56
N LEU A 268 -12.44 3.07 15.02
CA LEU A 268 -11.89 1.77 15.36
C LEU A 268 -12.44 0.73 14.39
N SER A 269 -11.66 0.36 13.40
CA SER A 269 -11.99 -0.73 12.48
C SER A 269 -11.79 -2.09 13.15
N ILE A 270 -12.71 -3.03 12.89
CA ILE A 270 -12.78 -4.35 13.52
C ILE A 270 -13.03 -5.37 12.42
N PHE A 271 -12.30 -6.49 12.45
CA PHE A 271 -12.58 -7.69 11.66
C PHE A 271 -13.28 -8.74 12.53
N PRO A 272 -14.61 -8.87 12.47
CA PRO A 272 -15.37 -9.78 13.34
C PRO A 272 -15.08 -11.27 13.08
N GLU A 273 -14.53 -11.58 11.89
CA GLU A 273 -14.15 -12.94 11.50
C GLU A 273 -12.82 -13.39 12.10
N ALA A 274 -12.02 -12.47 12.67
CA ALA A 274 -10.78 -12.80 13.35
C ALA A 274 -11.08 -13.31 14.77
N GLN A 275 -10.54 -14.47 15.12
CA GLN A 275 -10.73 -15.10 16.43
C GLN A 275 -10.16 -14.23 17.56
N SER A 276 -9.06 -13.51 17.29
CA SER A 276 -8.41 -12.62 18.24
C SER A 276 -9.13 -11.28 18.44
N ALA A 277 -10.17 -10.96 17.65
CA ALA A 277 -10.78 -9.64 17.63
C ALA A 277 -11.39 -9.21 18.98
N LEU A 278 -12.12 -10.10 19.66
CA LEU A 278 -12.71 -9.76 20.97
C LEU A 278 -11.64 -9.52 22.04
N ASN A 279 -10.55 -10.29 22.01
CA ASN A 279 -9.43 -10.09 22.94
C ASN A 279 -8.68 -8.78 22.64
N ALA A 280 -8.48 -8.46 21.36
CA ALA A 280 -7.87 -7.19 20.96
C ALA A 280 -8.74 -6.00 21.38
N LEU A 281 -10.07 -6.11 21.25
CA LEU A 281 -11.03 -5.08 21.68
C LEU A 281 -11.01 -4.84 23.19
N ALA A 282 -10.76 -5.87 24.00
CA ALA A 282 -10.66 -5.72 25.45
C ALA A 282 -9.51 -4.77 25.88
N ASN A 283 -8.48 -4.64 25.04
CA ASN A 283 -7.33 -3.78 25.26
C ASN A 283 -7.41 -2.45 24.49
N ALA A 284 -8.51 -2.19 23.77
CA ALA A 284 -8.70 -0.99 22.97
C ALA A 284 -9.68 -0.01 23.66
N PRO A 285 -9.63 1.30 23.32
CA PRO A 285 -10.66 2.23 23.75
C PRO A 285 -12.04 1.77 23.28
N ARG A 286 -13.02 1.76 24.20
CA ARG A 286 -14.37 1.31 23.89
C ARG A 286 -15.09 2.33 22.99
N PRO A 287 -15.64 1.93 21.83
CA PRO A 287 -16.39 2.83 20.97
C PRO A 287 -17.74 3.24 21.59
N ASN A 288 -18.26 4.39 21.19
CA ASN A 288 -19.56 4.92 21.61
C ASN A 288 -20.72 4.32 20.79
N LEU A 289 -20.48 4.02 19.52
CA LEU A 289 -21.43 3.41 18.60
C LEU A 289 -20.72 2.50 17.61
N ILE A 290 -21.47 1.57 17.02
CA ILE A 290 -20.99 0.67 15.98
C ILE A 290 -21.63 1.02 14.64
N LEU A 291 -20.79 1.26 13.64
CA LEU A 291 -21.16 1.33 12.24
C LEU A 291 -20.92 -0.04 11.59
N ASN A 292 -21.99 -0.74 11.23
CA ASN A 292 -21.85 -2.00 10.51
C ASN A 292 -21.57 -1.75 9.01
N ASN A 293 -20.44 -2.25 8.51
CA ASN A 293 -20.08 -2.20 7.09
C ASN A 293 -20.30 -3.55 6.37
N TRP A 294 -20.89 -4.55 7.02
CA TRP A 294 -21.45 -5.73 6.34
C TRP A 294 -22.78 -5.36 5.70
N VAL A 295 -22.72 -4.68 4.55
CA VAL A 295 -23.89 -4.06 3.88
C VAL A 295 -24.48 -4.87 2.73
N ASN A 296 -23.83 -5.97 2.32
CA ASN A 296 -24.35 -6.85 1.27
C ASN A 296 -25.46 -7.76 1.84
N ALA A 297 -26.72 -7.36 1.65
CA ALA A 297 -27.89 -8.07 2.13
C ALA A 297 -27.96 -9.52 1.60
N GLU A 298 -27.56 -9.77 0.36
CA GLU A 298 -27.55 -11.11 -0.23
C GLU A 298 -26.52 -12.03 0.41
N LEU A 299 -25.35 -11.52 0.82
CA LEU A 299 -24.39 -12.29 1.60
C LEU A 299 -24.96 -12.67 2.98
N LEU A 300 -25.66 -11.73 3.61
CA LEU A 300 -26.34 -11.92 4.89
C LEU A 300 -27.61 -12.80 4.79
N LEU A 301 -28.02 -13.26 3.61
CA LEU A 301 -29.04 -14.31 3.52
C LEU A 301 -28.48 -15.69 3.85
N THR A 302 -27.16 -15.86 3.93
CA THR A 302 -26.59 -17.12 4.41
C THR A 302 -26.75 -17.19 5.94
N PRO A 303 -27.46 -18.20 6.50
CA PRO A 303 -27.81 -18.20 7.92
C PRO A 303 -26.60 -18.09 8.84
N ARG A 304 -25.50 -18.75 8.48
CA ARG A 304 -24.24 -18.72 9.23
C ARG A 304 -23.61 -17.32 9.27
N ALA A 305 -23.59 -16.60 8.15
CA ALA A 305 -22.99 -15.26 8.12
C ALA A 305 -23.83 -14.28 8.95
N LEU A 306 -25.15 -14.28 8.77
CA LEU A 306 -26.06 -13.39 9.51
C LEU A 306 -25.98 -13.61 11.00
N GLN A 307 -26.05 -14.88 11.43
CA GLN A 307 -25.98 -15.22 12.84
C GLN A 307 -24.63 -14.76 13.42
N SER A 308 -23.52 -15.11 12.76
CA SER A 308 -22.18 -14.76 13.22
C SER A 308 -21.98 -13.26 13.41
N ILE A 309 -22.34 -12.44 12.41
CA ILE A 309 -22.11 -10.98 12.51
C ILE A 309 -23.11 -10.31 13.46
N SER A 310 -24.34 -10.82 13.56
CA SER A 310 -25.33 -10.28 14.49
C SER A 310 -24.93 -10.57 15.93
N ASP A 311 -24.51 -11.80 16.23
CA ASP A 311 -24.04 -12.18 17.57
C ASP A 311 -22.81 -11.39 17.96
N PHE A 312 -21.87 -11.17 17.03
CA PHE A 312 -20.73 -10.30 17.29
C PHE A 312 -21.16 -8.87 17.61
N ALA A 313 -22.05 -8.28 16.81
CA ALA A 313 -22.54 -6.92 17.02
C ALA A 313 -23.30 -6.77 18.35
N ASP A 314 -24.18 -7.73 18.69
CA ASP A 314 -24.96 -7.74 19.93
C ASP A 314 -24.05 -7.85 21.16
N ARG A 315 -23.01 -8.70 21.10
CA ARG A 315 -22.04 -8.88 22.19
C ARG A 315 -21.30 -7.60 22.57
N LEU A 316 -21.17 -6.63 21.66
CA LEU A 316 -20.54 -5.34 21.97
C LEU A 316 -21.38 -4.50 22.93
N GLY A 317 -22.71 -4.76 23.00
CA GLY A 317 -23.62 -4.04 23.89
C GLY A 317 -23.69 -2.53 23.61
N LEU A 318 -23.56 -2.14 22.34
CA LEU A 318 -23.52 -0.75 21.89
C LEU A 318 -24.62 -0.50 20.83
N PRO A 319 -25.07 0.75 20.65
CA PRO A 319 -25.94 1.11 19.53
C PRO A 319 -25.28 0.75 18.19
N VAL A 320 -26.01 -0.01 17.35
CA VAL A 320 -25.50 -0.45 16.03
C VAL A 320 -26.28 0.23 14.90
N LEU A 321 -25.60 1.12 14.17
CA LEU A 321 -26.06 1.63 12.90
C LEU A 321 -25.96 0.53 11.84
N ASN A 322 -27.03 0.37 11.06
CA ASN A 322 -27.18 -0.70 10.07
C ASN A 322 -27.01 -2.11 10.67
N HIS A 323 -27.65 -2.40 11.81
CA HIS A 323 -27.61 -3.73 12.43
C HIS A 323 -27.78 -4.86 11.38
N PRO A 324 -26.96 -5.93 11.39
CA PRO A 324 -26.94 -6.93 10.32
C PRO A 324 -28.31 -7.56 10.00
N ARG A 325 -29.12 -7.86 11.03
CA ARG A 325 -30.52 -8.31 10.87
C ARG A 325 -31.37 -7.34 10.03
N LYS A 326 -31.19 -6.02 10.19
CA LYS A 326 -31.88 -5.01 9.38
C LYS A 326 -31.30 -4.90 7.96
N VAL A 327 -30.00 -5.15 7.78
CA VAL A 327 -29.38 -5.17 6.44
C VAL A 327 -29.83 -6.39 5.64
N ALA A 328 -29.97 -7.56 6.27
CA ALA A 328 -30.50 -8.77 5.61
C ALA A 328 -31.95 -8.57 5.09
N GLU A 329 -32.63 -7.54 5.59
CA GLU A 329 -33.93 -7.14 5.12
C GLU A 329 -33.89 -6.24 3.88
N THR A 330 -32.75 -5.64 3.52
CA THR A 330 -32.62 -4.69 2.38
C THR A 330 -32.12 -5.35 1.10
N THR A 331 -32.47 -6.63 0.89
CA THR A 331 -32.19 -7.30 -0.39
C THR A 331 -32.98 -6.64 -1.51
N ARG A 332 -32.55 -6.83 -2.75
CA ARG A 332 -33.20 -6.21 -3.90
C ARG A 332 -34.66 -6.63 -4.05
N GLN A 333 -34.95 -7.90 -3.77
CA GLN A 333 -36.33 -8.42 -3.80
C GLN A 333 -37.18 -7.82 -2.68
N LYS A 334 -36.66 -7.80 -1.45
CA LYS A 334 -37.39 -7.26 -0.30
C LYS A 334 -37.63 -5.76 -0.43
N ASN A 335 -36.65 -5.01 -0.91
CA ASN A 335 -36.81 -3.58 -1.19
C ASN A 335 -37.83 -3.34 -2.30
N ALA A 336 -37.77 -4.09 -3.40
CA ALA A 336 -38.76 -3.96 -4.48
C ALA A 336 -40.18 -4.27 -3.99
N ALA A 337 -40.35 -5.31 -3.16
CA ALA A 337 -41.64 -5.64 -2.55
C ALA A 337 -42.13 -4.56 -1.57
N ARG A 338 -41.24 -3.97 -0.76
CA ARG A 338 -41.59 -2.88 0.17
C ARG A 338 -41.99 -1.58 -0.53
N LEU A 339 -41.36 -1.31 -1.66
CA LEU A 339 -41.61 -0.10 -2.45
C LEU A 339 -42.78 -0.30 -3.45
N ALA A 340 -43.26 -1.52 -3.61
CA ALA A 340 -44.38 -1.83 -4.49
C ALA A 340 -45.65 -1.12 -4.00
N GLY A 341 -46.38 -0.50 -4.92
CA GLY A 341 -47.64 0.18 -4.63
C GLY A 341 -47.51 1.63 -4.16
N ILE A 342 -46.29 2.18 -4.02
CA ILE A 342 -46.10 3.63 -3.80
C ILE A 342 -46.53 4.38 -5.08
N PRO A 343 -47.50 5.30 -5.01
CA PRO A 343 -47.96 6.05 -6.17
C PRO A 343 -46.79 6.76 -6.87
N ASN A 344 -46.77 6.70 -8.20
CA ASN A 344 -45.74 7.30 -9.05
C ASN A 344 -44.30 6.76 -8.90
N LEU A 345 -44.07 5.72 -8.07
CA LEU A 345 -42.76 5.07 -7.96
C LEU A 345 -42.67 3.87 -8.90
N LYS A 346 -41.77 3.93 -9.88
CA LYS A 346 -41.49 2.81 -10.79
C LYS A 346 -40.44 1.89 -10.18
N ILE A 347 -40.82 0.66 -9.87
CA ILE A 347 -39.92 -0.40 -9.39
C ILE A 347 -39.67 -1.40 -10.53
N PRO A 348 -38.40 -1.74 -10.83
CA PRO A 348 -38.09 -2.73 -11.84
C PRO A 348 -38.63 -4.11 -11.42
N ARG A 349 -39.23 -4.82 -12.38
CA ARG A 349 -39.61 -6.23 -12.15
C ARG A 349 -38.35 -7.04 -11.91
N LEU A 350 -38.43 -8.01 -10.99
CA LEU A 350 -37.30 -8.83 -10.58
C LEU A 350 -37.71 -10.30 -10.57
N ILE A 351 -36.88 -11.13 -11.20
CA ILE A 351 -36.98 -12.59 -11.14
C ILE A 351 -35.63 -13.17 -10.71
N ARG A 352 -35.67 -14.27 -9.95
CA ARG A 352 -34.51 -15.14 -9.73
C ARG A 352 -34.71 -16.41 -10.52
N PHE A 353 -33.68 -16.84 -11.23
CA PHE A 353 -33.65 -18.14 -11.88
C PHE A 353 -32.34 -18.84 -11.55
N ALA A 354 -32.37 -20.16 -11.43
CA ALA A 354 -31.17 -20.96 -11.24
C ALA A 354 -30.43 -21.09 -12.58
N HIS A 355 -29.11 -20.91 -12.55
CA HIS A 355 -28.21 -21.15 -13.70
C HIS A 355 -27.96 -22.66 -13.94
N GLN A 356 -28.90 -23.53 -13.60
CA GLN A 356 -28.72 -24.97 -13.83
C GLN A 356 -28.82 -25.25 -15.33
N SER A 357 -27.67 -25.52 -15.99
CA SER A 357 -27.56 -26.16 -17.30
C SER A 357 -28.45 -25.65 -18.44
N LYS A 358 -28.91 -24.39 -18.40
CA LYS A 358 -29.76 -23.84 -19.46
C LYS A 358 -28.90 -23.28 -20.58
N THR A 359 -29.25 -23.58 -21.83
CA THR A 359 -28.62 -22.91 -22.98
C THR A 359 -28.95 -21.41 -22.95
N ARG A 360 -28.17 -20.62 -23.69
CA ARG A 360 -28.41 -19.18 -23.82
C ARG A 360 -29.82 -18.90 -24.36
N GLU A 361 -30.32 -19.68 -25.33
CA GLU A 361 -31.67 -19.48 -25.88
C GLU A 361 -32.76 -19.69 -24.84
N GLN A 362 -32.63 -20.72 -24.00
CA GLN A 362 -33.59 -20.99 -22.93
C GLN A 362 -33.64 -19.86 -21.90
N SER A 363 -32.47 -19.27 -21.59
CA SER A 363 -32.39 -18.14 -20.67
C SER A 363 -33.03 -16.88 -21.27
N VAL A 364 -32.77 -16.61 -22.56
CA VAL A 364 -33.37 -15.48 -23.29
C VAL A 364 -34.89 -15.61 -23.35
N ARG A 365 -35.40 -16.80 -23.69
CA ARG A 365 -36.83 -17.05 -23.77
C ARG A 365 -37.52 -16.84 -22.42
N LEU A 366 -36.96 -17.39 -21.35
CA LEU A 366 -37.51 -17.28 -20.01
C LEU A 366 -37.54 -15.82 -19.51
N VAL A 367 -36.48 -15.05 -19.79
CA VAL A 367 -36.42 -13.62 -19.48
C VAL A 367 -37.44 -12.83 -20.31
N SER A 368 -37.54 -13.11 -21.61
CA SER A 368 -38.48 -12.43 -22.52
C SER A 368 -39.93 -12.65 -22.11
N GLU A 369 -40.28 -13.88 -21.73
CA GLU A 369 -41.64 -14.26 -21.32
C GLU A 369 -41.99 -13.70 -19.92
N ALA A 370 -41.04 -13.65 -18.99
CA ALA A 370 -41.32 -13.26 -17.60
C ALA A 370 -41.23 -11.75 -17.32
N ILE A 371 -40.24 -11.05 -17.88
CA ILE A 371 -39.98 -9.62 -17.60
C ILE A 371 -39.92 -8.78 -18.88
N GLY A 372 -39.49 -9.35 -20.01
CA GLY A 372 -39.23 -8.61 -21.25
C GLY A 372 -37.90 -7.84 -21.20
N PHE A 373 -37.45 -7.35 -22.35
CA PHE A 373 -36.20 -6.58 -22.47
C PHE A 373 -36.45 -5.06 -22.47
N PRO A 374 -35.47 -4.24 -22.06
CA PRO A 374 -34.12 -4.59 -21.61
C PRO A 374 -34.06 -5.11 -20.15
N VAL A 375 -33.05 -5.93 -19.84
CA VAL A 375 -32.79 -6.43 -18.47
C VAL A 375 -31.33 -6.29 -18.07
N ILE A 376 -31.08 -6.31 -16.76
CA ILE A 376 -29.75 -6.44 -16.14
C ILE A 376 -29.68 -7.82 -15.48
N ILE A 377 -28.68 -8.64 -15.82
CA ILE A 377 -28.53 -9.99 -15.28
C ILE A 377 -27.27 -10.04 -14.43
N ARG A 378 -27.43 -10.24 -13.12
CA ARG A 378 -26.29 -10.39 -12.21
C ARG A 378 -26.37 -11.64 -11.34
N GLY A 379 -25.20 -12.12 -10.94
CA GLY A 379 -25.08 -13.04 -9.82
C GLY A 379 -25.54 -12.40 -8.50
N PRO A 380 -26.12 -13.16 -7.55
CA PRO A 380 -26.57 -12.65 -6.26
C PRO A 380 -25.46 -11.93 -5.46
N PHE A 381 -24.21 -12.38 -5.62
CA PHE A 381 -23.04 -11.85 -4.93
C PHE A 381 -22.24 -10.85 -5.78
N SER A 382 -22.68 -10.57 -7.01
CA SER A 382 -21.99 -9.65 -7.93
C SER A 382 -22.61 -8.25 -7.89
N GLN A 383 -21.76 -7.24 -7.98
CA GLN A 383 -22.18 -5.86 -8.24
C GLN A 383 -22.21 -5.50 -9.73
N LYS A 384 -21.68 -6.39 -10.59
CA LYS A 384 -21.68 -6.25 -12.06
C LYS A 384 -22.70 -7.21 -12.68
N GLY A 385 -23.42 -6.77 -13.72
CA GLY A 385 -24.39 -7.55 -14.47
C GLY A 385 -24.82 -6.87 -15.75
#